data_AF-A0A948D2Z6-F1
#
_entry.id   AF-A0A948D2Z6-F1
#
_cell.length_a   1.000
_cell.length_b   1.000
_cell.length_c   1.000
_cell.angle_alpha   90.00
_cell.angle_beta   90.00
_cell.angle_gamma   90.00
#
_symmetry.space_group_name_H-M   'P 1'
#
loop_
_entity.id
_entity.type
_entity.pdbx_description
1 polymer ?
#
loop_
_entity_poly.entity_id
_entity_poly.type
_entity_poly.pdbx_seq_one_letter_code
_entity_poly.pdbx_strand_id
1 'polypeptide(L)'
;MKSIKKALIYGVLIWIIPFAVSFIIFSLHDDNRALFESIMAVVVTAVTMAFGICYLKKVEGDFLKEGIWLGIIWLVTSLVIDLILFLPESDMHMDFVEYIYDIGITYLIIPIVTIGLASLLKKTKRNA
;
A
#
# COMPACT_ATOMS: atom_id res chain seq x y z
N MET A 1 8.88 13.53 9.64
CA MET A 1 8.19 12.24 9.91
C MET A 1 7.74 12.24 11.35
N LYS A 2 6.43 12.33 11.64
CA LYS A 2 5.90 12.34 13.03
C LYS A 2 6.27 11.08 13.80
N SER A 3 6.27 9.91 13.18
CA SER A 3 6.70 8.66 13.82
C SER A 3 7.15 7.60 12.82
N ILE A 4 8.46 7.44 12.65
CA ILE A 4 9.03 6.41 11.76
C ILE A 4 8.62 4.99 12.16
N LYS A 5 8.57 4.70 13.47
CA LYS A 5 8.15 3.40 13.99
C LYS A 5 6.72 3.05 13.56
N LYS A 6 5.78 4.00 13.66
CA LYS A 6 4.40 3.79 13.21
C LYS A 6 4.30 3.65 11.70
N ALA A 7 5.08 4.43 10.95
CA ALA A 7 5.13 4.33 9.50
C ALA A 7 5.56 2.92 9.06
N LEU A 8 6.63 2.36 9.65
CA LEU A 8 7.09 1.01 9.35
C LEU A 8 6.09 -0.07 9.75
N ILE A 9 5.52 0.00 10.97
CA ILE A 9 4.50 -0.96 11.42
C ILE A 9 3.29 -0.93 10.48
N TYR A 10 2.80 0.25 10.11
CA TYR A 10 1.69 0.37 9.17
C TYR A 10 2.06 -0.10 7.76
N GLY A 11 3.30 0.11 7.31
CA GLY A 11 3.77 -0.41 6.03
C GLY A 11 3.70 -1.94 5.97
N VAL A 12 4.19 -2.62 7.02
CA VAL A 12 4.08 -4.08 7.12
C VAL A 12 2.62 -4.53 7.20
N LEU A 13 1.76 -3.81 7.93
CA LEU A 13 0.32 -4.13 7.99
C LEU A 13 -0.40 -3.93 6.65
N ILE A 14 -0.03 -2.89 5.89
CA ILE A 14 -0.55 -2.61 4.55
C ILE A 14 -0.15 -3.70 3.57
N TRP A 15 0.96 -4.40 3.80
CA TRP A 15 1.35 -5.54 2.99
C TRP A 15 0.67 -6.84 3.46
N ILE A 16 0.72 -7.15 4.76
CA ILE A 16 0.26 -8.44 5.29
C ILE A 16 -1.27 -8.63 5.17
N ILE A 17 -2.05 -7.55 5.23
CA ILE A 17 -3.51 -7.63 5.16
C ILE A 17 -3.96 -8.01 3.74
N PRO A 18 -3.60 -7.28 2.66
CA PRO A 18 -3.86 -7.72 1.29
C PRO A 18 -3.32 -9.12 1.02
N PHE A 19 -2.11 -9.45 1.48
CA PHE A 19 -1.55 -10.79 1.32
C PHE A 19 -2.44 -11.86 2.00
N ALA A 20 -2.88 -11.65 3.24
CA ALA A 20 -3.80 -12.59 3.88
C ALA A 20 -5.13 -12.71 3.11
N VAL A 21 -5.64 -11.61 2.56
CA VAL A 21 -6.85 -11.63 1.72
C VAL A 21 -6.62 -12.42 0.44
N SER A 22 -5.48 -12.26 -0.24
CA SER A 22 -5.18 -12.98 -1.49
C SER A 22 -5.17 -14.49 -1.28
N PHE A 23 -4.67 -14.99 -0.15
CA PHE A 23 -4.76 -16.41 0.20
C PHE A 23 -6.20 -16.90 0.38
N ILE A 24 -7.06 -16.10 1.00
CA ILE A 24 -8.46 -16.47 1.23
C ILE A 24 -9.22 -16.56 -0.10
N ILE A 25 -8.94 -15.65 -1.03
CA ILE A 25 -9.65 -15.57 -2.33
C ILE A 25 -8.85 -16.19 -3.48
N PHE A 26 -7.80 -16.96 -3.19
CA PHE A 26 -6.86 -17.43 -4.21
C PHE A 26 -7.52 -18.30 -5.29
N SER A 27 -8.61 -19.01 -4.97
CA SER A 27 -9.36 -19.77 -5.99
C SER A 27 -9.89 -18.87 -7.13
N LEU A 28 -10.15 -17.58 -6.84
CA LEU A 28 -10.57 -16.63 -7.87
C LEU A 28 -9.43 -16.25 -8.83
N HIS A 29 -8.17 -16.42 -8.43
CA HIS A 29 -7.04 -16.15 -9.33
C HIS A 29 -7.13 -17.03 -10.59
N ASP A 30 -7.43 -18.31 -10.41
CA ASP A 30 -7.51 -19.28 -11.51
C ASP A 30 -8.88 -19.24 -12.21
N ASP A 31 -9.97 -19.07 -11.45
CA ASP A 31 -11.34 -19.08 -11.99
C ASP A 31 -11.74 -17.75 -12.67
N ASN A 32 -11.31 -16.61 -12.12
CA ASN A 32 -11.68 -15.27 -12.59
C ASN A 32 -10.64 -14.22 -12.17
N ARG A 33 -9.51 -14.23 -12.86
CA ARG A 33 -8.38 -13.33 -12.61
C ARG A 33 -8.74 -11.85 -12.52
N ALA A 34 -9.62 -11.36 -13.41
CA ALA A 34 -10.07 -9.97 -13.40
C ALA A 34 -10.80 -9.58 -12.10
N LEU A 35 -11.61 -10.49 -11.54
CA LEU A 35 -12.28 -10.28 -10.26
C LEU A 35 -11.28 -10.30 -9.10
N PHE A 36 -10.33 -11.24 -9.12
CA PHE A 36 -9.26 -11.32 -8.12
C PHE A 36 -8.46 -10.00 -8.07
N GLU A 37 -7.93 -9.54 -9.20
CA GLU A 37 -7.16 -8.29 -9.32
C GLU A 37 -7.98 -7.07 -8.86
N SER A 38 -9.26 -7.01 -9.25
CA SER A 38 -10.16 -5.92 -8.84
C SER A 38 -10.36 -5.87 -7.32
N ILE A 39 -10.57 -7.03 -6.68
CA ILE A 39 -10.70 -7.12 -5.23
C ILE A 39 -9.39 -6.71 -4.55
N MET A 40 -8.25 -7.17 -5.06
CA MET A 40 -6.93 -6.83 -4.51
C MET A 40 -6.66 -5.32 -4.56
N ALA A 41 -6.98 -4.66 -5.68
CA ALA A 41 -6.87 -3.20 -5.79
C ALA A 41 -7.75 -2.46 -4.77
N VAL A 42 -8.99 -2.93 -4.55
CA VAL A 42 -9.90 -2.37 -3.53
C VAL A 42 -9.34 -2.55 -2.12
N VAL A 43 -8.82 -3.74 -1.80
CA VAL A 43 -8.26 -4.07 -0.48
C VAL A 43 -7.03 -3.20 -0.20
N VAL A 44 -6.07 -3.12 -1.12
CA VAL A 44 -4.88 -2.26 -0.99
C VAL A 44 -5.30 -0.80 -0.77
N THR A 45 -6.27 -0.31 -1.54
CA THR A 45 -6.80 1.06 -1.41
C THR A 45 -7.40 1.28 -0.02
N ALA A 46 -8.29 0.40 0.43
CA ALA A 46 -9.01 0.53 1.69
C ALA A 46 -8.04 0.51 2.89
N VAL A 47 -7.10 -0.44 2.90
CA VAL A 47 -6.12 -0.60 3.97
C VAL A 47 -5.16 0.61 4.01
N THR A 48 -4.64 1.03 2.86
CA THR A 48 -3.80 2.23 2.74
C THR A 48 -4.54 3.48 3.25
N MET A 49 -5.80 3.66 2.85
CA MET A 49 -6.61 4.80 3.28
C MET A 49 -6.84 4.79 4.79
N ALA A 50 -7.21 3.64 5.36
CA ALA A 50 -7.46 3.50 6.80
C ALA A 50 -6.22 3.85 7.63
N PHE A 51 -5.07 3.24 7.32
CA PHE A 51 -3.83 3.54 8.02
C PHE A 51 -3.32 4.96 7.74
N GLY A 52 -3.53 5.47 6.53
CA GLY A 52 -3.18 6.85 6.15
C GLY A 52 -3.90 7.86 7.02
N ILE A 53 -5.21 7.67 7.20
CA ILE A 53 -6.03 8.48 8.11
C ILE A 53 -5.53 8.35 9.56
N CYS A 54 -5.28 7.13 10.05
CA CYS A 54 -4.80 6.89 11.42
C CYS A 54 -3.45 7.55 11.71
N TYR A 55 -2.53 7.57 10.74
CA TYR A 55 -1.24 8.23 10.87
C TYR A 55 -1.36 9.76 10.77
N LEU A 56 -1.95 10.25 9.68
CA LEU A 56 -1.99 11.69 9.35
C LEU A 56 -2.83 12.51 10.32
N LYS A 57 -3.86 11.93 10.96
CA LYS A 57 -4.64 12.61 12.01
C LYS A 57 -3.79 13.12 13.19
N LYS A 58 -2.59 12.56 13.40
CA LYS A 58 -1.67 12.92 14.50
C LYS A 58 -0.55 13.86 14.04
N VAL A 59 -0.53 14.26 12.77
CA VAL A 59 0.44 15.20 12.22
C VAL A 59 -0.01 16.63 12.51
N GLU A 60 0.91 17.48 12.92
CA GLU A 60 0.63 18.87 13.33
C GLU A 60 1.11 19.90 12.30
N GLY A 61 2.00 19.52 11.38
CA GLY A 61 2.61 20.42 10.39
C GLY A 61 3.26 19.65 9.24
N ASP A 62 3.76 20.37 8.23
CA ASP A 62 4.43 19.79 7.05
C ASP A 62 3.65 18.65 6.36
N PHE A 63 2.31 18.73 6.37
CA PHE A 63 1.41 17.65 5.97
C PHE A 63 1.77 16.99 4.64
N LEU A 64 2.08 17.78 3.61
CA LEU A 64 2.42 17.25 2.28
C LEU A 64 3.73 16.45 2.31
N LYS A 65 4.76 16.95 3.01
CA LYS A 65 6.04 16.26 3.18
C LYS A 65 5.84 14.96 3.95
N GLU A 66 5.01 14.97 5.00
CA GLU A 66 4.64 13.75 5.74
C GLU A 66 3.94 12.73 4.84
N GLY A 67 2.97 13.16 4.02
CA GLY A 67 2.27 12.29 3.08
C GLY A 67 3.20 11.63 2.06
N ILE A 68 4.11 12.41 1.46
CA ILE A 68 5.09 11.89 0.48
C ILE A 68 5.99 10.83 1.11
N TRP A 69 6.60 11.14 2.27
CA TRP A 69 7.50 10.19 2.93
C TRP A 69 6.78 8.93 3.42
N LEU A 70 5.54 9.09 3.92
CA LEU A 70 4.72 7.96 4.32
C LEU A 70 4.43 7.04 3.13
N GLY A 71 4.03 7.61 1.99
CA GLY A 71 3.79 6.88 0.75
C GLY A 71 5.04 6.14 0.26
N ILE A 72 6.20 6.80 0.26
CA ILE A 72 7.48 6.18 -0.14
C ILE A 72 7.82 5.00 0.76
N ILE A 73 7.72 5.16 2.08
CA ILE A 73 8.06 4.10 3.03
C ILE A 73 7.15 2.89 2.83
N TRP A 74 5.85 3.11 2.65
CA TRP A 74 4.90 2.02 2.45
C TRP A 74 5.09 1.33 1.10
N LEU A 75 5.28 2.09 0.03
CA LEU A 75 5.59 1.54 -1.29
C LEU A 75 6.86 0.69 -1.25
N VAL A 76 7.96 1.22 -0.70
CA VAL A 76 9.23 0.50 -0.60
C VAL A 76 9.08 -0.73 0.30
N THR A 77 8.33 -0.64 1.40
CA THR A 77 8.08 -1.80 2.28
C THR A 77 7.37 -2.91 1.51
N SER A 78 6.29 -2.59 0.79
CA SER A 78 5.55 -3.56 -0.01
C SER A 78 6.41 -4.18 -1.11
N LEU A 79 7.13 -3.36 -1.88
CA LEU A 79 8.01 -3.84 -2.95
C LEU A 79 9.13 -4.73 -2.40
N VAL A 80 9.80 -4.32 -1.31
CA VAL A 80 10.90 -5.12 -0.75
C VAL A 80 10.42 -6.49 -0.29
N ILE A 81 9.27 -6.56 0.38
CA ILE A 81 8.73 -7.84 0.84
C ILE A 81 8.35 -8.73 -0.35
N ASP A 82 7.67 -8.18 -1.35
CA ASP A 82 7.30 -8.92 -2.56
C ASP A 82 8.51 -9.43 -3.34
N LEU A 83 9.51 -8.59 -3.57
CA LEU A 83 10.70 -8.97 -4.32
C LEU A 83 11.49 -10.07 -3.59
N ILE A 84 11.44 -10.12 -2.25
CA ILE A 84 12.02 -11.22 -1.47
C ILE A 84 11.21 -12.51 -1.60
N LEU A 85 9.89 -12.42 -1.81
CA LEU A 85 9.01 -13.59 -1.85
C LEU A 85 8.82 -14.17 -3.25
N PHE A 86 8.67 -13.32 -4.28
CA PHE A 86 8.23 -13.74 -5.61
C PHE A 86 9.36 -13.87 -6.63
N LEU A 87 10.50 -13.19 -6.45
CA LEU A 87 11.61 -13.32 -7.41
C LEU A 87 12.46 -14.58 -7.22
N PRO A 88 12.76 -15.05 -5.98
CA PRO A 88 13.56 -16.25 -5.82
C PRO A 88 12.86 -17.49 -6.40
N GLU A 89 13.65 -18.48 -6.82
CA GLU A 89 13.14 -19.79 -7.24
C GLU A 89 12.41 -20.46 -6.07
N SER A 90 11.08 -20.48 -6.14
CA SER A 90 10.17 -21.02 -5.12
C SER A 90 8.82 -21.36 -5.75
N ASP A 91 7.94 -22.01 -4.98
CA ASP A 91 6.57 -22.31 -5.41
C ASP A 91 5.74 -21.05 -5.73
N MET A 92 6.15 -19.88 -5.21
CA MET A 92 5.52 -18.59 -5.46
C MET A 92 6.27 -17.74 -6.50
N HIS A 93 7.19 -18.34 -7.26
CA HIS A 93 8.00 -17.61 -8.22
C HIS A 93 7.13 -16.91 -9.29
N MET A 94 7.45 -15.66 -9.58
CA MET A 94 6.89 -14.89 -10.69
C MET A 94 8.02 -14.30 -11.54
N ASP A 95 7.84 -14.30 -12.85
CA ASP A 95 8.71 -13.50 -13.73
C ASP A 95 8.61 -12.01 -13.36
N PHE A 96 9.71 -11.28 -13.50
CA PHE A 96 9.74 -9.86 -13.13
C PHE A 96 8.70 -9.02 -13.90
N VAL A 97 8.49 -9.30 -15.18
CA VAL A 97 7.52 -8.56 -16.01
C VAL A 97 6.09 -8.90 -15.59
N GLU A 98 5.82 -10.18 -15.33
CA GLU A 98 4.52 -10.64 -14.82
C GLU A 98 4.21 -10.00 -13.45
N TYR A 99 5.18 -10.02 -12.54
CA TYR A 99 5.08 -9.34 -11.24
C TYR A 99 4.70 -7.85 -11.37
N ILE A 100 5.35 -7.13 -12.29
CA ILE A 100 5.06 -5.70 -12.49
C ILE A 100 3.63 -5.49 -12.99
N TYR A 101 3.16 -6.32 -13.93
CA TYR A 101 1.81 -6.18 -14.49
C TYR A 101 0.71 -6.55 -13.50
N ASP A 102 0.93 -7.61 -12.72
CA ASP A 102 -0.12 -8.14 -11.84
C ASP A 102 -0.17 -7.44 -10.49
N ILE A 103 0.99 -7.02 -9.98
CA ILE A 103 1.13 -6.56 -8.59
C ILE A 103 1.82 -5.20 -8.52
N GLY A 104 2.98 -5.04 -9.16
CA GLY A 104 3.85 -3.88 -8.97
C GLY A 104 3.16 -2.53 -9.25
N ILE A 105 2.37 -2.45 -10.33
CA ILE A 105 1.63 -1.23 -10.68
C ILE A 105 0.55 -0.90 -9.64
N THR A 106 -0.10 -1.90 -9.06
CA THR A 106 -1.16 -1.71 -8.05
C THR A 106 -0.66 -0.93 -6.83
N TYR A 107 0.62 -1.06 -6.46
CA TYR A 107 1.17 -0.31 -5.34
C TYR A 107 1.30 1.20 -5.57
N LEU A 108 1.15 1.71 -6.79
CA LEU A 108 1.09 3.16 -7.02
C LEU A 108 -0.12 3.81 -6.33
N ILE A 109 -1.14 3.02 -5.96
CA ILE A 109 -2.24 3.44 -5.10
C ILE A 109 -1.70 4.02 -3.77
N ILE A 110 -0.63 3.46 -3.22
CA ILE A 110 -0.08 3.84 -1.91
C ILE A 110 0.38 5.31 -1.87
N PRO A 111 1.31 5.77 -2.73
CA PRO A 111 1.71 7.18 -2.76
C PRO A 111 0.55 8.10 -3.19
N ILE A 112 -0.32 7.67 -4.11
CA ILE A 112 -1.47 8.48 -4.55
C ILE A 112 -2.40 8.79 -3.37
N VAL A 113 -2.78 7.77 -2.60
CA VAL A 113 -3.68 7.91 -1.45
C VAL A 113 -3.03 8.73 -0.35
N THR A 114 -1.78 8.45 0.03
CA THR A 114 -1.09 9.16 1.13
C THR A 114 -0.88 10.64 0.81
N ILE A 115 -0.49 10.99 -0.41
CA ILE A 115 -0.35 12.37 -0.87
C ILE A 115 -1.71 13.06 -0.96
N GLY A 116 -2.75 12.36 -1.45
CA GLY A 116 -4.12 12.88 -1.53
C GLY A 116 -4.68 13.25 -0.15
N LEU A 117 -4.57 12.34 0.83
CA LEU A 117 -4.99 12.57 2.21
C LEU A 117 -4.22 13.73 2.86
N ALA A 118 -2.90 13.78 2.67
CA ALA A 118 -2.06 14.85 3.19
C ALA A 118 -2.40 16.23 2.60
N SER A 119 -2.71 16.28 1.30
CA SER A 119 -3.12 17.50 0.60
C SER A 119 -4.46 18.00 1.11
N LEU A 120 -5.42 17.09 1.33
CA LEU A 120 -6.71 17.44 1.91
C LEU A 120 -6.56 17.96 3.35
N LEU A 121 -5.77 17.29 4.18
CA LEU A 121 -5.52 17.70 5.56
C LEU A 121 -4.85 19.09 5.64
N LYS A 122 -3.86 19.35 4.77
CA LYS A 122 -3.24 20.68 4.64
C LYS A 122 -4.26 21.75 4.32
N LYS A 123 -5.17 21.48 3.38
CA LYS A 123 -6.22 22.42 2.99
C LYS A 123 -7.18 22.70 4.16
N THR A 124 -7.63 21.67 4.87
CA THR A 124 -8.53 21.81 6.02
C THR A 124 -7.92 22.62 7.15
N LYS A 125 -6.64 22.38 7.49
CA LYS A 125 -5.95 23.10 8.58
C LYS A 125 -5.55 24.53 8.24
N ARG A 126 -5.41 24.88 6.95
CA ARG A 126 -5.17 26.26 6.51
C ARG A 126 -6.44 27.13 6.60
N ASN A 127 -7.61 26.51 6.52
CA ASN A 127 -8.90 27.19 6.49
C ASN A 127 -9.61 27.21 7.86
N ALA A 128 -9.00 26.65 8.91
CA ALA A 128 -9.52 26.60 10.28
C ALA A 128 -8.74 27.58 11.15
#